data_AF-A0A151SAK0-F1
#
_entry.id   AF-A0A151SAK0-F1
#
_cell.length_a   1.000
_cell.length_b   1.000
_cell.length_c   1.000
_cell.angle_alpha   90.00
_cell.angle_beta   90.00
_cell.angle_gamma   90.00
#
_symmetry.space_group_name_H-M   'P 1'
#
loop_
_entity.id
_entity.type
_entity.pdbx_description
1 polymer ?
#
loop_
_entity_poly.entity_id
_entity_poly.type
_entity_poly.pdbx_seq_one_letter_code
_entity_poly.pdbx_strand_id
1 'polypeptide(L)'
;MEEANPNLLISKLSEEVSGHVQVVWEMVKVPLVVPLLKLWVYVCMGMAIMLFVERVYMGVVIVLVKLFWKKPEHRYNYNPLQDDVESGSSNYPIVLIQIPMFNEKEVYKVSIGAACGLSWPTDRLVIQVLDDSTDPVVKEMVERECERWASKGINITYQVRENRTGYKAGALKEGLKRSYVKQCEYVAIFDADFRPDPNFLRRGIPFLEGNPQIALVQGRWRFVNADECLLTRMQEMSLDYHFTVEQEVGSATHAFFGFNGTAGIWRIAAIDEAGGWKDRTTVEDMDLAVRASLRGWKFVYLGDLQAKSELPSTLRAFRFQQHRWSCGPANLFRKMVMEIARNKNVNFWKKVYVIYSFFLVRKIVAHMVTFIFYCVVLPLTILVPEVHVPIWAAVYIPSIITTLNSVGTPRSIHLLFYWILFENVMSLHRTKATLIGLLEAGSANEWIVTEKLGDSVNNSKTKNKTNFIKAIRKTRSKFGERLNLLELGFAAFLFLCGCYDFMYGKNNYFVYLFLQTITFLVVGFGYIGTIV
;
A
#
# COMPACT_ATOMS: atom_id res chain seq x y z
N MET A 1 -67.28 -34.94 11.71
CA MET A 1 -66.29 -34.17 10.93
C MET A 1 -65.29 -33.64 11.93
N GLU A 2 -64.16 -34.34 12.09
CA GLU A 2 -63.04 -33.85 12.89
C GLU A 2 -62.40 -32.66 12.15
N GLU A 3 -62.37 -31.49 12.79
CA GLU A 3 -61.63 -30.34 12.30
C GLU A 3 -60.14 -30.67 12.33
N ALA A 4 -59.53 -30.84 11.15
CA ALA A 4 -58.11 -31.05 11.02
C ALA A 4 -57.36 -29.82 11.57
N ASN A 5 -56.55 -30.03 12.60
CA ASN A 5 -55.77 -28.98 13.27
C ASN A 5 -54.77 -28.36 12.27
N PRO A 6 -54.93 -27.09 11.86
CA PRO A 6 -54.09 -26.47 10.82
C PRO A 6 -52.61 -26.39 11.21
N ASN A 7 -52.29 -26.35 12.51
CA ASN A 7 -50.90 -26.36 12.99
C ASN A 7 -50.20 -27.70 12.72
N LEU A 8 -50.94 -28.83 12.74
CA LEU A 8 -50.40 -30.15 12.44
C LEU A 8 -50.09 -30.30 10.94
N LEU A 9 -50.97 -29.77 10.09
CA LEU A 9 -50.79 -29.72 8.64
C LEU A 9 -49.59 -28.86 8.24
N ILE A 10 -49.41 -27.69 8.86
CA ILE A 10 -48.25 -26.82 8.62
C ILE A 10 -46.95 -27.51 9.07
N SER A 11 -46.96 -28.22 10.21
CA SER A 11 -45.77 -28.95 10.68
C SER A 11 -45.37 -30.08 9.73
N LYS A 12 -46.33 -30.86 9.23
CA LYS A 12 -46.07 -31.95 8.27
C LYS A 12 -45.58 -31.43 6.93
N LEU A 13 -46.17 -30.33 6.45
CA LEU A 13 -45.71 -29.68 5.22
C LEU A 13 -44.27 -29.15 5.38
N SER A 14 -43.93 -28.61 6.55
CA SER A 14 -42.57 -28.16 6.87
C SER A 14 -41.57 -29.31 6.94
N GLU A 15 -41.96 -30.47 7.50
CA GLU A 15 -41.12 -31.67 7.55
C GLU A 15 -40.90 -32.28 6.15
N GLU A 16 -41.94 -32.37 5.32
CA GLU A 16 -41.82 -32.85 3.93
C GLU A 16 -40.94 -31.93 3.09
N VAL A 17 -41.16 -30.61 3.17
CA VAL A 17 -40.32 -29.63 2.46
C VAL A 17 -38.87 -29.71 2.95
N SER A 18 -38.64 -29.86 4.26
CA SER A 18 -37.30 -30.04 4.83
C SER A 18 -36.64 -31.32 4.32
N GLY A 19 -37.37 -32.44 4.25
CA GLY A 19 -36.88 -33.70 3.71
C GLY A 19 -36.50 -33.62 2.24
N HIS A 20 -37.35 -33.00 1.41
CA HIS A 20 -37.06 -32.78 -0.01
C HIS A 20 -35.84 -31.87 -0.21
N VAL A 21 -35.71 -30.79 0.56
CA VAL A 21 -34.53 -29.91 0.52
C VAL A 21 -33.27 -30.67 0.93
N GLN A 22 -33.34 -31.53 1.93
CA GLN A 22 -32.19 -32.33 2.38
C GLN A 22 -31.73 -33.35 1.33
N VAL A 23 -32.66 -34.02 0.65
CA VAL A 23 -32.33 -34.96 -0.43
C VAL A 23 -31.72 -34.23 -1.63
N VAL A 24 -32.31 -33.10 -2.06
CA VAL A 24 -31.76 -32.28 -3.15
C VAL A 24 -30.39 -31.72 -2.77
N TRP A 25 -30.21 -31.28 -1.51
CA TRP A 25 -28.93 -30.82 -1.00
C TRP A 25 -27.87 -31.92 -1.09
N GLU A 26 -28.15 -33.15 -0.63
CA GLU A 26 -27.19 -34.25 -0.73
C GLU A 26 -26.90 -34.65 -2.19
N MET A 27 -27.91 -34.62 -3.08
CA MET A 27 -27.73 -34.86 -4.52
C MET A 27 -26.84 -33.82 -5.21
N VAL A 28 -26.83 -32.56 -4.75
CA VAL A 28 -25.96 -31.50 -5.30
C VAL A 28 -24.61 -31.44 -4.58
N LYS A 29 -24.62 -31.62 -3.26
CA LYS A 29 -23.46 -31.46 -2.38
C LYS A 29 -22.34 -32.44 -2.75
N VAL A 30 -22.66 -33.73 -2.84
CA VAL A 30 -21.67 -34.79 -3.07
C VAL A 30 -21.00 -34.69 -4.45
N PRO A 31 -21.73 -34.57 -5.58
CA PRO A 31 -21.11 -34.54 -6.90
C PRO A 31 -20.57 -33.16 -7.32
N LEU A 32 -21.05 -32.06 -6.73
CA LEU A 32 -20.68 -30.71 -7.17
C LEU A 32 -19.96 -29.90 -6.09
N VAL A 33 -20.58 -29.70 -4.92
CA VAL A 33 -20.05 -28.78 -3.89
C VAL A 33 -18.76 -29.31 -3.29
N VAL A 34 -18.73 -30.58 -2.89
CA VAL A 34 -17.56 -31.23 -2.29
C VAL A 34 -16.32 -31.17 -3.22
N PRO A 35 -16.38 -31.61 -4.49
CA PRO A 35 -15.21 -31.55 -5.36
C PRO A 35 -14.77 -30.12 -5.69
N LEU A 36 -15.70 -29.18 -5.90
CA LEU A 36 -15.37 -27.77 -6.13
C LEU A 36 -14.69 -27.16 -4.90
N LEU A 37 -15.21 -27.42 -3.70
CA LEU A 37 -14.63 -26.90 -2.46
C LEU A 37 -13.25 -27.53 -2.19
N LYS A 38 -13.07 -28.84 -2.44
CA LYS A 38 -11.75 -29.50 -2.38
C LYS A 38 -10.75 -28.85 -3.34
N LEU A 39 -11.16 -28.57 -4.58
CA LEU A 39 -10.32 -27.86 -5.55
C LEU A 39 -9.90 -26.49 -5.01
N TRP A 40 -10.84 -25.70 -4.50
CA TRP A 40 -10.55 -24.38 -3.92
C TRP A 40 -9.64 -24.45 -2.68
N VAL A 41 -9.78 -25.48 -1.84
CA VAL A 41 -8.86 -25.74 -0.73
C VAL A 41 -7.44 -25.97 -1.26
N TYR A 42 -7.25 -26.85 -2.26
CA TYR A 42 -5.92 -27.09 -2.83
C TYR A 42 -5.32 -25.84 -3.50
N VAL A 43 -6.13 -25.07 -4.22
CA VAL A 43 -5.69 -23.80 -4.83
C VAL A 43 -5.26 -22.80 -3.75
N CYS A 44 -6.04 -22.66 -2.67
CA CYS A 44 -5.71 -21.77 -1.56
C CYS A 44 -4.45 -22.25 -0.80
N MET A 45 -4.29 -23.54 -0.59
CA MET A 45 -3.10 -24.11 0.04
C MET A 45 -1.85 -23.87 -0.81
N GLY A 46 -1.94 -24.06 -2.14
CA GLY A 46 -0.84 -23.74 -3.06
C GLY A 46 -0.44 -22.27 -2.97
N MET A 47 -1.42 -21.36 -3.02
CA MET A 47 -1.20 -19.92 -2.84
C MET A 47 -0.60 -19.58 -1.46
N ALA A 48 -1.07 -20.22 -0.39
CA ALA A 48 -0.56 -19.99 0.96
C ALA A 48 0.88 -20.47 1.10
N ILE A 49 1.24 -21.61 0.49
CA ILE A 49 2.62 -22.12 0.43
C ILE A 49 3.51 -21.16 -0.37
N MET A 50 3.05 -20.67 -1.53
CA MET A 50 3.80 -19.69 -2.32
C MET A 50 4.13 -18.44 -1.49
N LEU A 51 3.13 -17.90 -0.79
CA LEU A 51 3.31 -16.75 0.08
C LEU A 51 4.23 -17.06 1.27
N PHE A 52 4.08 -18.23 1.88
CA PHE A 52 4.91 -18.68 2.99
C PHE A 52 6.38 -18.79 2.59
N VAL A 53 6.67 -19.47 1.48
CA VAL A 53 8.03 -19.64 0.95
C VAL A 53 8.67 -18.28 0.67
N GLU A 54 7.93 -17.36 0.05
CA GLU A 54 8.40 -16.00 -0.22
C GLU A 54 8.74 -15.24 1.08
N ARG A 55 7.89 -15.34 2.12
CA ARG A 55 8.10 -14.68 3.42
C ARG A 55 9.31 -15.27 4.16
N VAL A 56 9.44 -16.59 4.17
CA VAL A 56 10.59 -17.28 4.77
C VAL A 56 11.88 -16.94 4.02
N TYR A 57 11.86 -16.96 2.67
CA TYR A 57 12.99 -16.54 1.85
C TYR A 57 13.44 -15.11 2.22
N MET A 58 12.52 -14.15 2.22
CA MET A 58 12.84 -12.77 2.59
C MET A 58 13.38 -12.67 4.01
N GLY A 59 12.79 -13.40 4.96
CA GLY A 59 13.25 -13.46 6.35
C GLY A 59 14.67 -14.02 6.51
N VAL A 60 15.00 -15.11 5.80
CA VAL A 60 16.35 -15.68 5.80
C VAL A 60 17.34 -14.71 5.16
N VAL A 61 17.00 -14.15 3.99
CA VAL A 61 17.90 -13.25 3.26
C VAL A 61 18.17 -11.99 4.07
N ILE A 62 17.17 -11.37 4.70
CA ILE A 62 17.42 -10.16 5.50
C ILE A 62 18.33 -10.45 6.69
N VAL A 63 18.19 -11.60 7.35
CA VAL A 63 19.10 -12.03 8.42
C VAL A 63 20.52 -12.18 7.89
N LEU A 64 20.71 -12.86 6.75
CA LEU A 64 22.03 -13.01 6.12
C LEU A 64 22.63 -11.65 5.71
N VAL A 65 21.83 -10.74 5.16
CA VAL A 65 22.25 -9.38 4.81
C VAL A 65 22.70 -8.63 6.06
N LYS A 66 21.95 -8.67 7.15
CA LYS A 66 22.32 -7.97 8.39
C LYS A 66 23.55 -8.59 9.08
N LEU A 67 23.76 -9.89 8.97
CA LEU A 67 24.90 -10.58 9.60
C LEU A 67 26.20 -10.48 8.79
N PHE A 68 26.13 -10.65 7.46
CA PHE A 68 27.31 -10.87 6.63
C PHE A 68 27.61 -9.75 5.64
N TRP A 69 26.64 -8.89 5.32
CA TRP A 69 26.90 -7.82 4.36
C TRP A 69 27.44 -6.56 5.00
N LYS A 70 28.41 -5.97 4.29
CA LYS A 70 28.89 -4.64 4.59
C LYS A 70 27.77 -3.63 4.37
N LYS A 71 27.82 -2.53 5.13
CA LYS A 71 26.90 -1.41 4.95
C LYS A 71 26.92 -0.91 3.50
N PRO A 72 25.83 -0.34 2.97
CA PRO A 72 25.74 0.12 1.59
C PRO A 72 26.96 0.97 1.14
N GLU A 73 27.47 1.83 2.01
CA GLU A 73 28.62 2.73 1.75
C GLU A 73 29.91 1.97 1.39
N HIS A 74 30.04 0.72 1.84
CA HIS A 74 31.20 -0.13 1.54
C HIS A 74 30.96 -1.08 0.36
N ARG A 75 29.70 -1.23 -0.07
CA ARG A 75 29.31 -2.09 -1.21
C ARG A 75 29.29 -1.30 -2.52
N TYR A 76 29.04 -0.01 -2.43
CA TYR A 76 29.02 0.92 -3.55
C TYR A 76 30.19 1.87 -3.43
N ASN A 77 30.61 2.45 -4.56
CA ASN A 77 31.58 3.52 -4.54
C ASN A 77 30.89 4.77 -3.95
N TYR A 78 30.99 4.95 -2.64
CA TYR A 78 30.39 6.04 -1.90
C TYR A 78 31.49 6.99 -1.43
N ASN A 79 31.58 8.15 -2.07
CA ASN A 79 32.47 9.23 -1.67
C ASN A 79 31.60 10.45 -1.35
N PRO A 80 31.48 10.86 -0.07
CA PRO A 80 30.76 12.07 0.27
C PRO A 80 31.29 13.25 -0.55
N LEU A 81 30.36 14.01 -1.14
CA LEU A 81 30.73 15.27 -1.78
C LEU A 81 31.22 16.23 -0.68
N GLN A 82 32.45 16.68 -0.84
CA GLN A 82 33.08 17.64 0.06
C GLN A 82 32.99 19.04 -0.54
N ASP A 83 32.89 20.02 0.35
CA ASP A 83 33.04 21.42 -0.01
C ASP A 83 34.52 21.64 -0.37
N ASP A 84 34.79 21.71 -1.67
CA ASP A 84 36.11 22.02 -2.21
C ASP A 84 36.25 23.54 -2.31
N VAL A 85 37.32 24.07 -1.73
CA VAL A 85 37.60 25.51 -1.72
C VAL A 85 37.88 26.02 -3.14
N GLU A 86 38.47 25.21 -4.01
CA GLU A 86 38.81 25.61 -5.38
C GLU A 86 37.59 25.52 -6.31
N SER A 87 36.84 24.42 -6.22
CA SER A 87 35.66 24.19 -7.06
C SER A 87 34.37 24.84 -6.53
N GLY A 88 34.32 25.23 -5.25
CA GLY A 88 33.13 25.80 -4.61
C GLY A 88 31.89 24.90 -4.75
N SER A 89 30.76 25.49 -5.14
CA SER A 89 29.52 24.75 -5.40
C SER A 89 29.57 23.90 -6.69
N SER A 90 30.59 24.07 -7.55
CA SER A 90 30.62 23.41 -8.85
C SER A 90 30.86 21.90 -8.82
N ASN A 91 31.38 21.40 -7.70
CA ASN A 91 31.53 19.97 -7.43
C ASN A 91 30.17 19.29 -7.13
N TYR A 92 29.10 20.06 -6.92
CA TYR A 92 27.78 19.52 -6.66
C TYR A 92 26.96 19.46 -7.95
N PRO A 93 26.34 18.30 -8.27
CA PRO A 93 25.42 18.21 -9.40
C PRO A 93 24.18 19.07 -9.14
N ILE A 94 23.56 19.54 -10.22
CA ILE A 94 22.31 20.29 -10.12
C ILE A 94 21.16 19.31 -9.91
N VAL A 95 20.38 19.54 -8.86
CA VAL A 95 19.30 18.63 -8.41
C VAL A 95 17.95 19.33 -8.53
N LEU A 96 17.03 18.68 -9.23
CA LEU A 96 15.62 19.07 -9.26
C LEU A 96 14.88 18.43 -8.08
N ILE A 97 14.05 19.21 -7.39
CA ILE A 97 13.10 18.73 -6.39
C ILE A 97 11.70 18.92 -6.94
N GLN A 98 10.97 17.83 -7.17
CA GLN A 98 9.58 17.89 -7.62
C GLN A 98 8.62 17.64 -6.46
N ILE A 99 7.67 18.55 -6.28
CA ILE A 99 6.62 18.49 -5.25
C ILE A 99 5.25 18.57 -5.93
N PRO A 100 4.64 17.43 -6.33
CA PRO A 100 3.28 17.43 -6.85
C PRO A 100 2.26 17.71 -5.74
N MET A 101 1.33 18.62 -6.01
CA MET A 101 0.29 19.04 -5.07
C MET A 101 -1.12 18.98 -5.68
N PHE A 102 -2.11 18.63 -4.87
CA PHE A 102 -3.51 18.67 -5.25
C PHE A 102 -4.44 18.93 -4.04
N ASN A 103 -4.87 20.18 -3.88
CA ASN A 103 -5.72 20.66 -2.78
C ASN A 103 -5.13 20.40 -1.38
N GLU A 104 -3.80 20.51 -1.23
CA GLU A 104 -3.03 20.11 -0.03
C GLU A 104 -2.89 21.25 0.99
N LYS A 105 -4.02 21.80 1.44
CA LYS A 105 -4.07 22.99 2.28
C LYS A 105 -3.35 22.85 3.63
N GLU A 106 -3.35 21.66 4.21
CA GLU A 106 -2.87 21.39 5.56
C GLU A 106 -1.34 21.23 5.60
N VAL A 107 -0.74 20.79 4.50
CA VAL A 107 0.65 20.32 4.47
C VAL A 107 1.57 21.13 3.56
N TYR A 108 1.04 21.95 2.64
CA TYR A 108 1.83 22.65 1.62
C TYR A 108 3.01 23.47 2.19
N LYS A 109 2.79 24.26 3.25
CA LYS A 109 3.85 25.09 3.86
C LYS A 109 5.00 24.25 4.37
N VAL A 110 4.68 23.14 5.03
CA VAL A 110 5.69 22.31 5.68
C VAL A 110 6.47 21.52 4.65
N SER A 111 5.81 21.01 3.60
CA SER A 111 6.48 20.30 2.50
C SER A 111 7.39 21.23 1.68
N ILE A 112 6.90 22.40 1.26
CA ILE A 112 7.73 23.39 0.56
C ILE A 112 8.91 23.82 1.44
N GLY A 113 8.65 24.14 2.71
CA GLY A 113 9.69 24.54 3.66
C GLY A 113 10.74 23.44 3.87
N ALA A 114 10.35 22.16 3.95
CA ALA A 114 11.28 21.06 4.09
C ALA A 114 12.16 20.87 2.85
N ALA A 115 11.59 21.01 1.64
CA ALA A 115 12.35 20.97 0.40
C ALA A 115 13.33 22.16 0.28
N CYS A 116 12.89 23.37 0.63
CA CYS A 116 13.74 24.57 0.67
C CYS A 116 14.83 24.50 1.74
N GLY A 117 14.62 23.68 2.79
CA GLY A 117 15.56 23.47 3.89
C GLY A 117 16.59 22.35 3.66
N LEU A 118 16.61 21.72 2.47
CA LEU A 118 17.62 20.72 2.13
C LEU A 118 19.02 21.34 2.13
N SER A 119 19.97 20.69 2.78
CA SER A 119 21.37 21.11 2.91
C SER A 119 22.14 20.84 1.61
N TRP A 120 21.90 21.67 0.60
CA TRP A 120 22.53 21.64 -0.72
C TRP A 120 22.88 23.07 -1.17
N PRO A 121 23.91 23.29 -1.99
CA PRO A 121 24.19 24.63 -2.51
C PRO A 121 22.98 25.20 -3.25
N THR A 122 22.59 26.44 -2.94
CA THR A 122 21.35 27.05 -3.41
C THR A 122 21.34 27.28 -4.93
N ASP A 123 22.51 27.50 -5.53
CA ASP A 123 22.73 27.58 -6.98
C ASP A 123 22.68 26.21 -7.69
N ARG A 124 22.75 25.12 -6.92
CA ARG A 124 22.69 23.73 -7.40
C ARG A 124 21.39 23.02 -7.05
N LEU A 125 20.43 23.73 -6.46
CA LEU A 125 19.12 23.21 -6.08
C LEU A 125 18.03 23.93 -6.87
N VAL A 126 17.15 23.16 -7.52
CA VAL A 126 16.00 23.70 -8.24
C VAL A 126 14.73 23.10 -7.66
N ILE A 127 13.84 23.91 -7.09
CA ILE A 127 12.58 23.45 -6.51
C ILE A 127 11.45 23.71 -7.49
N GLN A 128 10.68 22.68 -7.80
CA GLN A 128 9.56 22.72 -8.73
C GLN A 128 8.29 22.24 -8.00
N VAL A 129 7.42 23.18 -7.67
CA VAL A 129 6.09 22.89 -7.12
C VAL A 129 5.13 22.74 -8.29
N LEU A 130 4.53 21.55 -8.41
CA LEU A 130 3.63 21.17 -9.50
C LEU A 130 2.20 21.11 -8.97
N ASP A 131 1.45 22.20 -9.10
CA ASP A 131 0.14 22.34 -8.47
C ASP A 131 -1.02 22.10 -9.45
N ASP A 132 -1.71 20.98 -9.24
CA ASP A 132 -2.92 20.58 -9.96
C ASP A 132 -4.21 20.98 -9.25
N SER A 133 -4.13 21.75 -8.15
CA SER A 133 -5.27 22.11 -7.30
C SER A 133 -6.41 22.73 -8.11
N THR A 134 -7.64 22.39 -7.73
CA THR A 134 -8.85 22.98 -8.32
C THR A 134 -9.43 24.09 -7.44
N ASP A 135 -9.07 24.13 -6.16
CA ASP A 135 -9.46 25.19 -5.24
C ASP A 135 -8.60 26.45 -5.47
N PRO A 136 -9.18 27.58 -5.92
CA PRO A 136 -8.44 28.82 -6.15
C PRO A 136 -7.74 29.35 -4.90
N VAL A 137 -8.33 29.16 -3.70
CA VAL A 137 -7.76 29.63 -2.45
C VAL A 137 -6.50 28.83 -2.12
N VAL A 138 -6.52 27.52 -2.37
CA VAL A 138 -5.33 26.67 -2.16
C VAL A 138 -4.21 27.05 -3.12
N LYS A 139 -4.52 27.28 -4.40
CA LYS A 139 -3.55 27.76 -5.40
C LYS A 139 -2.86 29.05 -4.96
N GLU A 140 -3.64 30.06 -4.58
CA GLU A 140 -3.11 31.34 -4.11
C GLU A 140 -2.23 31.17 -2.86
N MET A 141 -2.61 30.27 -1.95
CA MET A 141 -1.83 29.96 -0.76
C MET A 141 -0.47 29.31 -1.10
N VAL A 142 -0.43 28.36 -2.03
CA VAL A 142 0.77 27.67 -2.49
C VAL A 142 1.70 28.62 -3.24
N GLU A 143 1.15 29.40 -4.17
CA GLU A 143 1.87 30.41 -4.94
C GLU A 143 2.57 31.43 -4.04
N ARG A 144 1.85 32.00 -3.07
CA ARG A 144 2.42 32.96 -2.10
C ARG A 144 3.56 32.37 -1.26
N GLU A 145 3.47 31.10 -0.88
CA GLU A 145 4.56 30.45 -0.14
C GLU A 145 5.78 30.26 -1.06
N CYS A 146 5.59 29.94 -2.34
CA CYS A 146 6.68 29.89 -3.31
C CYS A 146 7.35 31.25 -3.50
N GLU A 147 6.57 32.32 -3.67
CA GLU A 147 7.08 33.71 -3.75
C GLU A 147 7.86 34.11 -2.50
N ARG A 148 7.39 33.70 -1.32
CA ARG A 148 8.07 33.94 -0.05
C ARG A 148 9.43 33.24 0.01
N TRP A 149 9.57 32.03 -0.52
CA TRP A 149 10.87 31.36 -0.59
C TRP A 149 11.77 31.92 -1.69
N ALA A 150 11.20 32.29 -2.83
CA ALA A 150 11.91 32.96 -3.91
C ALA A 150 12.54 34.30 -3.44
N SER A 151 11.81 35.10 -2.65
CA SER A 151 12.33 36.35 -2.09
C SER A 151 13.49 36.17 -1.10
N LYS A 152 13.73 34.95 -0.61
CA LYS A 152 14.91 34.59 0.20
C LYS A 152 16.09 34.08 -0.65
N GLY A 153 16.00 34.16 -1.97
CA GLY A 153 17.05 33.70 -2.89
C GLY A 153 17.05 32.19 -3.16
N ILE A 154 15.98 31.47 -2.81
CA ILE A 154 15.83 30.05 -3.18
C ILE A 154 15.33 29.96 -4.63
N ASN A 155 15.96 29.11 -5.44
CA ASN A 155 15.50 28.82 -6.79
C ASN A 155 14.27 27.90 -6.75
N ILE A 156 13.09 28.50 -6.61
CA ILE A 156 11.80 27.81 -6.56
C ILE A 156 10.88 28.31 -7.68
N THR A 157 10.23 27.39 -8.37
CA THR A 157 9.27 27.66 -9.43
C THR A 157 7.92 27.03 -9.08
N TYR A 158 6.87 27.85 -9.09
CA TYR A 158 5.49 27.40 -9.01
C TYR A 158 4.96 27.13 -10.43
N GLN A 159 4.36 25.96 -10.65
CA GLN A 159 3.82 25.58 -11.94
C GLN A 159 2.42 25.03 -11.83
N VAL A 160 1.57 25.51 -12.73
CA VAL A 160 0.21 25.02 -12.93
C VAL A 160 0.09 24.55 -14.38
N ARG A 161 -0.79 23.59 -14.63
CA ARG A 161 -1.15 23.13 -15.98
C ARG A 161 -2.65 23.28 -16.22
N GLU A 162 -3.02 23.40 -17.49
CA GLU A 162 -4.41 23.65 -17.90
C GLU A 162 -5.33 22.44 -17.67
N ASN A 163 -4.81 21.22 -17.87
CA ASN A 163 -5.56 19.99 -17.69
C ASN A 163 -4.82 19.01 -16.77
N ARG A 164 -5.59 18.18 -16.05
CA ARG A 164 -5.09 17.21 -15.09
C ARG A 164 -4.90 15.80 -15.68
N THR A 165 -4.68 15.72 -16.99
CA THR A 165 -4.53 14.42 -17.66
C THR A 165 -3.36 13.65 -17.07
N GLY A 166 -3.60 12.40 -16.70
CA GLY A 166 -2.59 11.53 -16.07
C GLY A 166 -2.21 11.89 -14.64
N TYR A 167 -2.98 12.76 -13.95
CA TYR A 167 -2.80 13.10 -12.53
C TYR A 167 -1.32 13.40 -12.18
N LYS A 168 -0.79 12.84 -11.08
CA LYS A 168 0.59 13.00 -10.64
C LYS A 168 1.61 12.67 -11.74
N ALA A 169 1.42 11.57 -12.48
CA ALA A 169 2.32 11.17 -13.57
C ALA A 169 2.42 12.26 -14.65
N GLY A 170 1.29 12.83 -15.04
CA GLY A 170 1.23 13.92 -16.01
C GLY A 170 1.89 15.20 -15.49
N ALA A 171 1.68 15.55 -14.21
CA ALA A 171 2.34 16.71 -13.60
C ALA A 171 3.86 16.55 -13.58
N LEU A 172 4.38 15.40 -13.13
CA LEU A 172 5.81 15.09 -13.12
C LEU A 172 6.41 15.11 -14.54
N LYS A 173 5.68 14.56 -15.52
CA LYS A 173 6.06 14.55 -16.94
C LYS A 173 6.19 15.95 -17.53
N GLU A 174 5.19 16.82 -17.35
CA GLU A 174 5.26 18.20 -17.83
C GLU A 174 6.35 18.99 -17.10
N GLY A 175 6.53 18.75 -15.80
CA GLY A 175 7.60 19.33 -15.01
C GLY A 175 8.99 19.05 -15.56
N LEU A 176 9.26 17.81 -15.98
CA LEU A 176 10.55 17.41 -16.56
C LEU A 176 10.85 18.03 -17.94
N LYS A 177 9.85 18.50 -18.68
CA LYS A 177 10.04 19.12 -20.02
C LYS A 177 10.57 20.56 -19.96
N ARG A 178 10.58 21.17 -18.79
CA ARG A 178 10.91 22.60 -18.63
C ARG A 178 12.38 22.85 -18.95
N SER A 179 12.66 23.98 -19.60
CA SER A 179 14.01 24.29 -20.11
C SER A 179 15.09 24.26 -19.03
N TYR A 180 14.79 24.76 -17.84
CA TYR A 180 15.70 24.77 -16.69
C TYR A 180 15.93 23.38 -16.06
N VAL A 181 15.19 22.35 -16.45
CA VAL A 181 15.43 20.96 -16.00
C VAL A 181 16.57 20.32 -16.78
N LYS A 182 16.89 20.81 -17.99
CA LYS A 182 17.96 20.24 -18.84
C LYS A 182 19.36 20.29 -18.23
N GLN A 183 19.58 21.19 -17.28
CA GLN A 183 20.84 21.30 -16.52
C GLN A 183 20.86 20.41 -15.27
N CYS A 184 19.72 19.82 -14.88
CA CYS A 184 19.63 18.95 -13.72
C CYS A 184 20.07 17.53 -14.10
N GLU A 185 20.86 16.90 -13.24
CA GLU A 185 21.32 15.52 -13.42
C GLU A 185 20.40 14.52 -12.68
N TYR A 186 19.90 14.99 -11.53
CA TYR A 186 19.07 14.20 -10.62
C TYR A 186 17.75 14.89 -10.34
N VAL A 187 16.72 14.09 -10.07
CA VAL A 187 15.42 14.54 -9.58
C VAL A 187 15.03 13.79 -8.32
N ALA A 188 14.76 14.52 -7.24
CA ALA A 188 14.14 13.98 -6.03
C ALA A 188 12.66 14.31 -6.00
N ILE A 189 11.82 13.34 -5.66
CA ILE A 189 10.36 13.48 -5.68
C ILE A 189 9.84 13.36 -4.26
N PHE A 190 9.10 14.36 -3.79
CA PHE A 190 8.47 14.39 -2.48
C PHE A 190 6.97 14.68 -2.63
N ASP A 191 6.12 13.86 -2.02
CA ASP A 191 4.69 14.13 -1.99
C ASP A 191 4.42 15.30 -1.04
N ALA A 192 3.26 15.93 -1.17
CA ALA A 192 2.93 17.15 -0.43
C ALA A 192 2.90 16.99 1.11
N ASP A 193 2.84 15.77 1.64
CA ASP A 193 2.93 15.47 3.07
C ASP A 193 4.34 15.04 3.53
N PHE A 194 5.31 14.96 2.60
CA PHE A 194 6.66 14.50 2.90
C PHE A 194 7.58 15.63 3.33
N ARG A 195 8.42 15.31 4.32
CA ARG A 195 9.42 16.20 4.89
C ARG A 195 10.76 15.47 4.94
N PRO A 196 11.59 15.59 3.90
CA PRO A 196 12.92 14.98 3.92
C PRO A 196 13.79 15.56 5.03
N ASP A 197 14.70 14.76 5.57
CA ASP A 197 15.73 15.29 6.48
C ASP A 197 16.66 16.26 5.72
N PRO A 198 17.21 17.31 6.36
CA PRO A 198 18.03 18.30 5.66
C PRO A 198 19.22 17.69 4.90
N ASN A 199 19.82 16.63 5.41
CA ASN A 199 20.96 15.95 4.78
C ASN A 199 20.57 14.90 3.72
N PHE A 200 19.30 14.83 3.30
CA PHE A 200 18.79 13.78 2.40
C PHE A 200 19.61 13.66 1.11
N LEU A 201 19.87 14.79 0.45
CA LEU A 201 20.66 14.83 -0.79
C LEU A 201 22.14 14.50 -0.55
N ARG A 202 22.76 15.09 0.48
CA ARG A 202 24.16 14.84 0.86
C ARG A 202 24.45 13.37 1.15
N ARG A 203 23.46 12.63 1.65
CA ARG A 203 23.58 11.19 1.92
C ARG A 203 23.22 10.33 0.72
N GLY A 204 22.24 10.73 -0.09
CA GLY A 204 21.74 9.94 -1.21
C GLY A 204 22.53 10.08 -2.51
N ILE A 205 22.90 11.30 -2.91
CA ILE A 205 23.54 11.58 -4.21
C ILE A 205 24.91 10.92 -4.40
N PRO A 206 25.79 10.82 -3.38
CA PRO A 206 27.07 10.14 -3.55
C PRO A 206 26.95 8.69 -4.06
N PHE A 207 25.86 7.99 -3.74
CA PHE A 207 25.61 6.65 -4.29
C PHE A 207 25.35 6.67 -5.79
N LEU A 208 24.73 7.73 -6.33
CA LEU A 208 24.50 7.88 -7.76
C LEU A 208 25.78 8.32 -8.48
N GLU A 209 26.51 9.30 -7.93
CA GLU A 209 27.75 9.82 -8.53
C GLU A 209 28.81 8.73 -8.74
N GLY A 210 29.11 7.96 -7.69
CA GLY A 210 30.15 6.93 -7.78
C GLY A 210 29.74 5.69 -8.58
N ASN A 211 28.48 5.55 -8.98
CA ASN A 211 27.92 4.32 -9.55
C ASN A 211 26.98 4.62 -10.74
N PRO A 212 27.53 4.73 -11.98
CA PRO A 212 26.76 5.12 -13.16
C PRO A 212 25.56 4.24 -13.51
N GLN A 213 25.55 2.97 -13.07
CA GLN A 213 24.50 1.99 -13.29
C GLN A 213 23.29 2.13 -12.34
N ILE A 214 23.37 2.98 -11.31
CA ILE A 214 22.29 3.20 -10.37
C ILE A 214 21.36 4.29 -10.92
N ALA A 215 20.08 3.95 -11.05
CA ALA A 215 19.04 4.88 -11.46
C ALA A 215 18.32 5.53 -10.30
N LEU A 216 18.14 4.80 -9.19
CA LEU A 216 17.30 5.20 -8.07
C LEU A 216 18.00 4.91 -6.75
N VAL A 217 18.01 5.92 -5.88
CA VAL A 217 18.24 5.79 -4.44
C VAL A 217 16.92 6.08 -3.71
N GLN A 218 16.38 5.09 -3.01
CA GLN A 218 15.13 5.21 -2.24
C GLN A 218 15.44 5.34 -0.75
N GLY A 219 14.88 6.37 -0.12
CA GLY A 219 14.84 6.51 1.34
C GLY A 219 13.61 5.83 1.96
N ARG A 220 13.69 5.60 3.28
CA ARG A 220 12.62 5.08 4.12
C ARG A 220 11.60 6.16 4.47
N TRP A 221 10.34 5.78 4.55
CA TRP A 221 9.29 6.64 5.10
C TRP A 221 9.26 6.51 6.62
N ARG A 222 9.15 7.64 7.32
CA ARG A 222 8.97 7.67 8.77
C ARG A 222 7.67 8.36 9.13
N PHE A 223 6.80 7.68 9.85
CA PHE A 223 5.45 8.16 10.10
C PHE A 223 5.38 9.04 11.35
N VAL A 224 4.89 10.27 11.22
CA VAL A 224 4.82 11.24 12.33
C VAL A 224 3.60 11.02 13.22
N ASN A 225 2.53 10.44 12.68
CA ASN A 225 1.27 10.17 13.37
C ASN A 225 1.05 8.66 13.65
N ALA A 226 2.14 7.88 13.73
CA ALA A 226 2.07 6.44 13.99
C ALA A 226 1.31 6.11 15.29
N ASP A 227 1.41 6.97 16.31
CA ASP A 227 0.79 6.77 17.62
C ASP A 227 -0.57 7.49 17.79
N GLU A 228 -1.12 8.06 16.72
CA GLU A 228 -2.40 8.79 16.75
C GLU A 228 -3.60 7.90 17.09
N CYS A 229 -3.69 6.71 16.50
CA CYS A 229 -4.74 5.73 16.83
C CYS A 229 -4.31 4.29 16.53
N LEU A 230 -5.15 3.31 16.91
CA LEU A 230 -4.86 1.90 16.63
C LEU A 230 -4.68 1.61 15.14
N LEU A 231 -5.43 2.31 14.27
CA LEU A 231 -5.34 2.15 12.82
C LEU A 231 -3.98 2.62 12.28
N THR A 232 -3.45 3.75 12.75
CA THR A 232 -2.12 4.24 12.30
C THR A 232 -1.00 3.36 12.85
N ARG A 233 -1.12 2.84 14.07
CA ARG A 233 -0.16 1.86 14.63
C ARG A 233 -0.10 0.55 13.85
N MET A 234 -1.25 0.02 13.43
CA MET A 234 -1.32 -1.18 12.59
C MET A 234 -0.74 -0.93 11.18
N GLN A 235 -0.97 0.25 10.61
CA GLN A 235 -0.38 0.64 9.32
C GLN A 235 1.14 0.75 9.39
N GLU A 236 1.69 1.39 10.43
CA GLU A 236 3.16 1.44 10.63
C GLU A 236 3.74 0.03 10.66
N MET A 237 3.16 -0.88 11.44
CA MET A 237 3.65 -2.27 11.52
C MET A 237 3.70 -2.96 10.16
N SER A 238 2.65 -2.81 9.35
CA SER A 238 2.61 -3.40 8.00
C SER A 238 3.61 -2.75 7.05
N LEU A 239 3.78 -1.43 7.10
CA LEU A 239 4.67 -0.68 6.21
C LEU A 239 6.15 -0.82 6.59
N ASP A 240 6.44 -0.94 7.88
CA ASP A 240 7.80 -1.17 8.37
C ASP A 240 8.34 -2.51 7.88
N TYR A 241 7.53 -3.58 7.81
CA TYR A 241 7.97 -4.81 7.15
C TYR A 241 8.35 -4.58 5.69
N HIS A 242 7.53 -3.84 4.94
CA HIS A 242 7.81 -3.52 3.54
C HIS A 242 9.17 -2.81 3.39
N PHE A 243 9.46 -1.84 4.25
CA PHE A 243 10.71 -1.07 4.20
C PHE A 243 11.93 -1.85 4.72
N THR A 244 11.82 -2.47 5.89
CA THR A 244 12.95 -3.13 6.56
C THR A 244 13.31 -4.48 5.96
N VAL A 245 12.35 -5.15 5.32
CA VAL A 245 12.54 -6.48 4.75
C VAL A 245 12.40 -6.43 3.23
N GLU A 246 11.23 -6.08 2.68
CA GLU A 246 10.97 -6.25 1.24
C GLU A 246 11.88 -5.37 0.37
N GLN A 247 12.04 -4.08 0.71
CA GLN A 247 12.89 -3.16 -0.06
C GLN A 247 14.39 -3.45 0.14
N GLU A 248 14.81 -3.76 1.36
CA GLU A 248 16.19 -4.16 1.65
C GLU A 248 16.58 -5.43 0.89
N VAL A 249 15.77 -6.49 0.98
CA VAL A 249 15.99 -7.76 0.26
C VAL A 249 15.99 -7.53 -1.25
N GLY A 250 15.04 -6.75 -1.78
CA GLY A 250 14.97 -6.45 -3.21
C GLY A 250 16.17 -5.66 -3.73
N SER A 251 16.61 -4.64 -2.98
CA SER A 251 17.81 -3.86 -3.30
C SER A 251 19.07 -4.73 -3.25
N ALA A 252 19.16 -5.58 -2.23
CA ALA A 252 20.24 -6.50 -2.01
C ALA A 252 20.40 -7.51 -3.15
N THR A 253 19.41 -8.38 -3.28
CA THR A 253 19.54 -9.61 -4.08
C THR A 253 19.25 -9.40 -5.55
N HIS A 254 18.45 -8.40 -5.88
CA HIS A 254 17.94 -8.21 -7.24
C HIS A 254 18.26 -6.84 -7.82
N ALA A 255 18.86 -5.94 -7.03
CA ALA A 255 19.03 -4.53 -7.38
C ALA A 255 17.73 -3.89 -7.89
N PHE A 256 16.58 -4.31 -7.33
CA PHE A 256 15.25 -3.85 -7.69
C PHE A 256 14.22 -4.08 -6.59
N PHE A 257 13.42 -3.03 -6.44
CA PHE A 257 12.18 -2.97 -5.68
C PHE A 257 11.28 -1.95 -6.40
N GLY A 258 9.98 -1.95 -6.10
CA GLY A 258 9.09 -0.92 -6.63
C GLY A 258 9.43 0.45 -6.03
N PHE A 259 9.58 1.48 -6.87
CA PHE A 259 9.67 2.86 -6.38
C PHE A 259 8.37 3.19 -5.64
N ASN A 260 8.46 3.80 -4.46
CA ASN A 260 7.28 4.07 -3.63
C ASN A 260 6.51 5.34 -4.07
N GLY A 261 6.91 5.93 -5.20
CA GLY A 261 6.31 7.17 -5.72
C GLY A 261 6.84 8.44 -5.09
N THR A 262 7.62 8.35 -4.00
CA THR A 262 8.17 9.50 -3.28
C THR A 262 9.36 9.11 -2.41
N ALA A 263 10.06 10.11 -1.87
CA ALA A 263 11.29 9.97 -1.09
C ALA A 263 12.39 9.17 -1.81
N GLY A 264 12.51 9.38 -3.13
CA GLY A 264 13.56 8.77 -3.94
C GLY A 264 14.24 9.80 -4.84
N ILE A 265 15.53 9.58 -5.06
CA ILE A 265 16.38 10.38 -5.96
C ILE A 265 16.64 9.55 -7.20
N TRP A 266 16.19 10.06 -8.33
CA TRP A 266 16.34 9.45 -9.65
C TRP A 266 17.42 10.16 -10.45
N ARG A 267 18.19 9.38 -11.21
CA ARG A 267 18.95 9.88 -12.35
C ARG A 267 17.98 10.21 -13.48
N ILE A 268 17.99 11.45 -13.97
CA ILE A 268 17.05 11.89 -15.01
C ILE A 268 17.25 11.08 -16.31
N ALA A 269 18.49 10.81 -16.69
CA ALA A 269 18.80 9.95 -17.84
C ALA A 269 18.12 8.57 -17.77
N ALA A 270 18.03 7.96 -16.58
CA ALA A 270 17.35 6.68 -16.42
C ALA A 270 15.83 6.79 -16.60
N ILE A 271 15.22 7.93 -16.20
CA ILE A 271 13.81 8.23 -16.45
C ILE A 271 13.58 8.35 -17.97
N ASP A 272 14.44 9.09 -18.65
CA ASP A 272 14.34 9.33 -20.10
C ASP A 272 14.50 8.04 -20.91
N GLU A 273 15.52 7.23 -20.59
CA GLU A 273 15.75 5.92 -21.23
C GLU A 273 14.60 4.93 -21.00
N ALA A 274 13.94 5.01 -19.84
CA ALA A 274 12.75 4.21 -19.55
C ALA A 274 11.52 4.72 -20.34
N GLY A 275 11.58 5.89 -20.97
CA GLY A 275 10.50 6.51 -21.73
C GLY A 275 9.62 7.45 -20.90
N GLY A 276 10.16 8.02 -19.83
CA GLY A 276 9.49 9.01 -18.98
C GLY A 276 8.40 8.44 -18.07
N TRP A 277 7.62 9.35 -17.47
CA TRP A 277 6.40 9.02 -16.73
C TRP A 277 5.28 8.61 -17.68
N LYS A 278 4.61 7.50 -17.37
CA LYS A 278 3.43 7.01 -18.11
C LYS A 278 2.24 6.93 -17.16
N ASP A 279 1.09 7.36 -17.64
CA ASP A 279 -0.18 7.46 -16.94
C ASP A 279 -1.15 6.31 -17.28
N ARG A 280 -0.62 5.20 -17.84
CA ARG A 280 -1.42 4.04 -18.26
C ARG A 280 -2.11 3.27 -17.12
N THR A 281 -1.73 3.55 -15.88
CA THR A 281 -2.24 2.95 -14.63
C THR A 281 -2.09 3.95 -13.48
N THR A 282 -2.77 3.71 -12.35
CA THR A 282 -2.67 4.49 -11.10
C THR A 282 -1.38 4.25 -10.28
N VAL A 283 -0.38 3.59 -10.86
CA VAL A 283 0.93 3.29 -10.24
C VAL A 283 2.06 3.63 -11.21
N GLU A 284 2.14 4.91 -11.57
CA GLU A 284 3.15 5.44 -12.50
C GLU A 284 4.58 5.21 -12.01
N ASP A 285 4.74 5.17 -10.69
CA ASP A 285 5.97 4.95 -9.94
C ASP A 285 6.51 3.53 -10.14
N MET A 286 5.66 2.53 -9.94
CA MET A 286 5.97 1.13 -10.16
C MET A 286 6.20 0.85 -11.64
N ASP A 287 5.41 1.47 -12.52
CA ASP A 287 5.59 1.35 -13.97
C ASP A 287 6.97 1.84 -14.42
N LEU A 288 7.39 3.02 -13.96
CA LEU A 288 8.73 3.55 -14.23
C LEU A 288 9.82 2.64 -13.67
N ALA A 289 9.67 2.19 -12.42
CA ALA A 289 10.60 1.28 -11.78
C ALA A 289 10.81 -0.01 -12.59
N VAL A 290 9.73 -0.67 -13.03
CA VAL A 290 9.82 -1.88 -13.84
C VAL A 290 10.50 -1.58 -15.17
N ARG A 291 10.10 -0.53 -15.88
CA ARG A 291 10.69 -0.16 -17.19
C ARG A 291 12.18 0.17 -17.09
N ALA A 292 12.59 0.96 -16.11
CA ALA A 292 14.00 1.27 -15.89
C ALA A 292 14.80 -0.02 -15.57
N SER A 293 14.24 -0.91 -14.73
CA SER A 293 14.92 -2.18 -14.43
C SER A 293 15.02 -3.10 -15.65
N LEU A 294 14.03 -3.09 -16.55
CA LEU A 294 14.06 -3.79 -17.84
C LEU A 294 15.06 -3.19 -18.85
N ARG A 295 15.63 -2.01 -18.56
CA ARG A 295 16.78 -1.42 -19.27
C ARG A 295 18.11 -1.73 -18.61
N GLY A 296 18.13 -2.50 -17.51
CA GLY A 296 19.35 -2.91 -16.80
C GLY A 296 19.76 -1.97 -15.66
N TRP A 297 19.00 -0.90 -15.42
CA TRP A 297 19.24 0.00 -14.30
C TRP A 297 19.07 -0.68 -12.94
N LYS A 298 19.89 -0.26 -11.97
CA LYS A 298 19.92 -0.81 -10.60
C LYS A 298 19.35 0.18 -9.60
N PHE A 299 18.70 -0.33 -8.56
CA PHE A 299 18.14 0.49 -7.47
C PHE A 299 18.79 0.17 -6.14
N VAL A 300 18.99 1.21 -5.34
CA VAL A 300 19.55 1.11 -3.99
C VAL A 300 18.54 1.64 -2.98
N TYR A 301 18.28 0.84 -1.95
CA TYR A 301 17.47 1.25 -0.82
C TYR A 301 18.37 1.58 0.37
N LEU A 302 18.13 2.72 1.01
CA LEU A 302 18.88 3.19 2.18
C LEU A 302 17.91 3.34 3.36
N GLY A 303 17.86 2.34 4.23
CA GLY A 303 16.95 2.33 5.39
C GLY A 303 17.19 3.47 6.40
N ASP A 304 18.42 3.96 6.47
CA ASP A 304 18.81 5.06 7.35
C ASP A 304 18.59 6.45 6.73
N LEU A 305 18.26 6.53 5.44
CA LEU A 305 17.90 7.78 4.76
C LEU A 305 16.40 7.97 4.88
N GLN A 306 15.93 8.99 5.61
CA GLN A 306 14.53 9.09 6.01
C GLN A 306 13.83 10.33 5.46
N ALA A 307 12.55 10.17 5.16
CA ALA A 307 11.64 11.29 4.93
C ALA A 307 10.37 11.07 5.76
N LYS A 308 9.97 12.09 6.52
CA LYS A 308 8.82 12.03 7.41
C LYS A 308 7.53 12.19 6.60
N SER A 309 6.47 11.46 6.94
CA SER A 309 5.17 11.51 6.25
C SER A 309 4.00 11.15 7.18
N GLU A 310 2.77 11.37 6.70
CA GLU A 310 1.53 11.11 7.43
C GLU A 310 0.82 9.84 6.93
N LEU A 311 0.39 9.00 7.88
CA LEU A 311 -0.49 7.87 7.64
C LEU A 311 -1.95 8.32 7.56
N PRO A 312 -2.78 7.70 6.72
CA PRO A 312 -4.23 7.88 6.76
C PRO A 312 -4.81 7.55 8.13
N SER A 313 -5.34 8.55 8.83
CA SER A 313 -5.92 8.41 10.18
C SER A 313 -7.38 7.94 10.15
N THR A 314 -8.07 8.05 9.01
CA THR A 314 -9.45 7.59 8.83
C THR A 314 -9.51 6.31 8.00
N LEU A 315 -10.45 5.43 8.32
CA LEU A 315 -10.65 4.18 7.56
C LEU A 315 -11.01 4.46 6.10
N ARG A 316 -11.77 5.53 5.83
CA ARG A 316 -12.17 5.91 4.47
C ARG A 316 -10.94 6.25 3.62
N ALA A 317 -10.06 7.12 4.12
CA ALA A 317 -8.82 7.49 3.43
C ALA A 317 -7.91 6.26 3.22
N PHE A 318 -7.78 5.43 4.26
CA PHE A 318 -7.01 4.18 4.17
C PHE A 318 -7.56 3.23 3.09
N ARG A 319 -8.88 3.03 3.00
CA ARG A 319 -9.50 2.17 1.97
C ARG A 319 -9.23 2.64 0.55
N PHE A 320 -9.30 3.95 0.29
CA PHE A 320 -8.98 4.48 -1.04
C PHE A 320 -7.51 4.27 -1.40
N GLN A 321 -6.61 4.47 -0.43
CA GLN A 321 -5.19 4.20 -0.61
C GLN A 321 -4.94 2.71 -0.92
N GLN A 322 -5.48 1.81 -0.10
CA GLN A 322 -5.33 0.36 -0.30
C GLN A 322 -5.95 -0.13 -1.61
N HIS A 323 -7.07 0.46 -2.04
CA HIS A 323 -7.67 0.18 -3.34
C HIS A 323 -6.70 0.49 -4.48
N ARG A 324 -6.12 1.70 -4.51
CA ARG A 324 -5.13 2.09 -5.52
C ARG A 324 -3.90 1.17 -5.49
N TRP A 325 -3.38 0.89 -4.30
CA TRP A 325 -2.18 0.06 -4.11
C TRP A 325 -2.38 -1.43 -4.42
N SER A 326 -3.63 -1.90 -4.54
CA SER A 326 -3.93 -3.29 -4.94
C SER A 326 -4.38 -3.39 -6.39
N CYS A 327 -5.21 -2.45 -6.84
CA CYS A 327 -5.72 -2.39 -8.22
C CYS A 327 -4.63 -2.00 -9.21
N GLY A 328 -3.85 -0.96 -8.90
CA GLY A 328 -2.81 -0.44 -9.78
C GLY A 328 -1.78 -1.49 -10.17
N PRO A 329 -1.11 -2.18 -9.21
CA PRO A 329 -0.12 -3.20 -9.54
C PRO A 329 -0.69 -4.40 -10.30
N ALA A 330 -1.94 -4.78 -10.03
CA ALA A 330 -2.63 -5.85 -10.74
C ALA A 330 -2.89 -5.49 -12.22
N ASN A 331 -3.37 -4.27 -12.47
CA ASN A 331 -3.56 -3.74 -13.82
C ASN A 331 -2.21 -3.60 -14.55
N LEU A 332 -1.19 -3.10 -13.85
CA LEU A 332 0.16 -2.97 -14.39
C LEU A 332 0.73 -4.33 -14.78
N PHE A 333 0.56 -5.37 -13.95
CA PHE A 333 0.99 -6.72 -14.26
C PHE A 333 0.38 -7.24 -15.56
N ARG A 334 -0.95 -7.11 -15.70
CA ARG A 334 -1.67 -7.48 -16.93
C ARG A 334 -1.06 -6.81 -18.17
N LYS A 335 -0.73 -5.52 -18.07
CA LYS A 335 -0.18 -4.72 -19.18
C LYS A 335 1.29 -5.02 -19.48
N MET A 336 2.08 -5.39 -18.48
CA MET A 336 3.53 -5.53 -18.60
C MET A 336 4.04 -6.98 -18.65
N VAL A 337 3.26 -7.99 -18.28
CA VAL A 337 3.74 -9.38 -18.18
C VAL A 337 4.40 -9.88 -19.47
N MET A 338 3.81 -9.57 -20.63
CA MET A 338 4.37 -9.95 -21.94
C MET A 338 5.61 -9.13 -22.30
N GLU A 339 5.63 -7.84 -21.94
CA GLU A 339 6.79 -6.96 -22.13
C GLU A 339 7.99 -7.46 -21.32
N ILE A 340 7.76 -7.85 -20.05
CA ILE A 340 8.78 -8.41 -19.16
C ILE A 340 9.30 -9.75 -19.70
N ALA A 341 8.41 -10.67 -20.08
CA ALA A 341 8.78 -11.99 -20.56
C ALA A 341 9.65 -11.94 -21.82
N ARG A 342 9.28 -11.07 -22.78
CA ARG A 342 9.95 -10.92 -24.08
C ARG A 342 11.19 -10.02 -24.06
N ASN A 343 11.42 -9.26 -22.98
CA ASN A 343 12.57 -8.35 -22.88
C ASN A 343 13.91 -9.10 -23.04
N LYS A 344 14.84 -8.60 -23.87
CA LYS A 344 16.14 -9.26 -24.11
C LYS A 344 17.30 -8.64 -23.33
N ASN A 345 17.08 -7.51 -22.67
CA ASN A 345 18.12 -6.73 -21.99
C ASN A 345 18.40 -7.21 -20.57
N VAL A 346 17.49 -8.00 -19.98
CA VAL A 346 17.65 -8.58 -18.63
C VAL A 346 17.71 -10.10 -18.67
N ASN A 347 18.44 -10.66 -17.71
CA ASN A 347 18.59 -12.10 -17.58
C ASN A 347 17.26 -12.80 -17.21
N PHE A 348 17.22 -14.11 -17.42
CA PHE A 348 16.01 -14.92 -17.16
C PHE A 348 15.54 -14.83 -15.70
N TRP A 349 16.46 -14.91 -14.73
CA TRP A 349 16.13 -14.88 -13.30
C TRP A 349 15.50 -13.56 -12.86
N LYS A 350 15.92 -12.44 -13.44
CA LYS A 350 15.30 -11.14 -13.21
C LYS A 350 13.85 -11.12 -13.66
N LYS A 351 13.55 -11.71 -14.82
CA LYS A 351 12.17 -11.84 -15.32
C LYS A 351 11.33 -12.71 -14.41
N VAL A 352 11.86 -13.86 -13.99
CA VAL A 352 11.19 -14.74 -13.02
C VAL A 352 10.92 -13.99 -11.73
N TYR A 353 11.91 -13.30 -11.16
CA TYR A 353 11.73 -12.51 -9.95
C TYR A 353 10.63 -11.44 -10.12
N VAL A 354 10.65 -10.66 -11.21
CA VAL A 354 9.66 -9.59 -11.43
C VAL A 354 8.25 -10.16 -11.65
N ILE A 355 8.10 -11.20 -12.47
CA ILE A 355 6.78 -11.80 -12.77
C ILE A 355 6.26 -12.58 -11.57
N TYR A 356 7.05 -13.52 -11.05
CA TYR A 356 6.63 -14.45 -10.01
C TYR A 356 6.64 -13.80 -8.62
N SER A 357 7.80 -13.40 -8.10
CA SER A 357 7.90 -12.91 -6.72
C SER A 357 7.29 -11.51 -6.58
N PHE A 358 7.68 -10.55 -7.44
CA PHE A 358 7.25 -9.16 -7.31
C PHE A 358 5.77 -8.95 -7.64
N PHE A 359 5.29 -9.37 -8.81
CA PHE A 359 3.89 -9.18 -9.18
C PHE A 359 2.97 -10.29 -8.66
N LEU A 360 3.18 -11.55 -9.07
CA LEU A 360 2.24 -12.64 -8.78
C LEU A 360 2.12 -12.91 -7.27
N VAL A 361 3.21 -13.23 -6.58
CA VAL A 361 3.14 -13.59 -5.16
C VAL A 361 2.80 -12.39 -4.29
N ARG A 362 3.55 -11.29 -4.40
CA ARG A 362 3.42 -10.15 -3.48
C ARG A 362 2.24 -9.22 -3.75
N LYS A 363 1.81 -9.05 -5.01
CA LYS A 363 0.73 -8.09 -5.36
C LYS A 363 -0.60 -8.75 -5.73
N ILE A 364 -0.62 -10.04 -6.05
CA ILE A 364 -1.86 -10.75 -6.42
C ILE A 364 -2.20 -11.81 -5.36
N VAL A 365 -1.35 -12.84 -5.21
CA VAL A 365 -1.59 -13.98 -4.33
C VAL A 365 -1.74 -13.53 -2.87
N ALA A 366 -0.88 -12.64 -2.38
CA ALA A 366 -0.94 -12.15 -1.00
C ALA A 366 -2.31 -11.54 -0.63
N HIS A 367 -2.94 -10.82 -1.58
CA HIS A 367 -4.25 -10.21 -1.37
C HIS A 367 -5.37 -11.25 -1.50
N MET A 368 -5.32 -12.08 -2.55
CA MET A 368 -6.35 -13.07 -2.84
C MET A 368 -6.43 -14.19 -1.80
N VAL A 369 -5.30 -14.78 -1.42
CA VAL A 369 -5.30 -15.95 -0.51
C VAL A 369 -5.83 -15.59 0.86
N THR A 370 -5.47 -14.42 1.39
CA THR A 370 -5.90 -13.99 2.72
C THR A 370 -7.43 -13.92 2.80
N PHE A 371 -8.06 -13.33 1.79
CA PHE A 371 -9.52 -13.23 1.76
C PHE A 371 -10.20 -14.55 1.40
N ILE A 372 -9.83 -15.14 0.26
CA ILE A 372 -10.50 -16.31 -0.29
C ILE A 372 -10.33 -17.49 0.67
N PHE A 373 -9.15 -17.68 1.24
CA PHE A 373 -8.93 -18.83 2.11
C PHE A 373 -9.58 -18.64 3.47
N TYR A 374 -9.28 -17.55 4.19
CA TYR A 374 -9.66 -17.40 5.60
C TYR A 374 -11.07 -16.83 5.82
N CYS A 375 -11.64 -16.12 4.84
CA CYS A 375 -12.97 -15.52 4.96
C CYS A 375 -14.05 -16.24 4.12
N VAL A 376 -13.67 -17.12 3.19
CA VAL A 376 -14.62 -17.83 2.31
C VAL A 376 -14.46 -19.34 2.41
N VAL A 377 -13.33 -19.89 1.96
CA VAL A 377 -13.13 -21.34 1.84
C VAL A 377 -13.13 -22.03 3.20
N LEU A 378 -12.39 -21.50 4.19
CA LEU A 378 -12.34 -22.09 5.53
C LEU A 378 -13.73 -22.10 6.21
N PRO A 379 -14.49 -21.00 6.26
CA PRO A 379 -15.88 -21.04 6.73
C PRO A 379 -16.79 -22.00 5.97
N LEU A 380 -16.67 -22.10 4.64
CA LEU A 380 -17.47 -23.05 3.84
C LEU A 380 -17.14 -24.51 4.16
N THR A 381 -15.87 -24.84 4.46
CA THR A 381 -15.47 -26.20 4.82
C THR A 381 -16.08 -26.68 6.14
N ILE A 382 -16.47 -25.75 7.02
CA ILE A 382 -17.19 -26.08 8.25
C ILE A 382 -18.61 -26.56 7.93
N LEU A 383 -19.26 -25.97 6.93
CA LEU A 383 -20.60 -26.36 6.49
C LEU A 383 -20.61 -27.68 5.67
N VAL A 384 -19.44 -28.13 5.22
CA VAL A 384 -19.26 -29.30 4.37
C VAL A 384 -18.18 -30.22 4.98
N PRO A 385 -18.55 -31.03 5.99
CA PRO A 385 -17.58 -31.79 6.81
C PRO A 385 -16.77 -32.83 6.03
N GLU A 386 -17.16 -33.18 4.80
CA GLU A 386 -16.43 -34.06 3.89
C GLU A 386 -15.14 -33.43 3.32
N VAL A 387 -14.96 -32.12 3.51
CA VAL A 387 -13.78 -31.37 3.06
C VAL A 387 -12.96 -30.94 4.27
N HIS A 388 -11.77 -31.53 4.39
CA HIS A 388 -10.86 -31.22 5.49
C HIS A 388 -9.76 -30.27 5.05
N VAL A 389 -9.54 -29.23 5.86
CA VAL A 389 -8.38 -28.34 5.74
C VAL A 389 -7.35 -28.74 6.78
N PRO A 390 -6.08 -29.00 6.40
CA PRO A 390 -5.08 -29.40 7.37
C PRO A 390 -4.68 -28.23 8.28
N ILE A 391 -4.42 -28.52 9.57
CA ILE A 391 -4.09 -27.52 10.61
C ILE A 391 -2.89 -26.66 10.22
N TRP A 392 -1.87 -27.23 9.56
CA TRP A 392 -0.71 -26.44 9.15
C TRP A 392 -1.06 -25.32 8.18
N ALA A 393 -2.06 -25.53 7.32
CA ALA A 393 -2.51 -24.52 6.36
C ALA A 393 -3.39 -23.47 7.03
N ALA A 394 -4.30 -23.90 7.91
CA ALA A 394 -5.24 -23.01 8.59
C ALA A 394 -4.61 -22.20 9.73
N VAL A 395 -3.56 -22.71 10.39
CA VAL A 395 -3.00 -22.12 11.61
C VAL A 395 -1.51 -21.84 11.47
N TYR A 396 -0.67 -22.83 11.21
CA TYR A 396 0.79 -22.65 11.30
C TYR A 396 1.35 -21.66 10.27
N ILE A 397 0.97 -21.81 8.99
CA ILE A 397 1.38 -20.90 7.93
C ILE A 397 1.01 -19.44 8.24
N PRO A 398 -0.28 -19.09 8.47
CA PRO A 398 -0.66 -17.71 8.73
C PRO A 398 -0.01 -17.15 10.00
N SER A 399 0.12 -17.96 11.06
CA SER A 399 0.81 -17.54 12.30
C SER A 399 2.27 -17.19 12.05
N ILE A 400 3.00 -18.01 11.28
CA ILE A 400 4.40 -17.74 10.95
C ILE A 400 4.51 -16.49 10.07
N ILE A 401 3.71 -16.38 9.00
CA ILE A 401 3.70 -15.20 8.12
C ILE A 401 3.43 -13.92 8.93
N THR A 402 2.45 -13.96 9.82
CA THR A 402 2.09 -12.80 10.65
C THR A 402 3.20 -12.43 11.62
N THR A 403 3.84 -13.43 12.24
CA THR A 403 4.97 -13.20 13.14
C THR A 403 6.14 -12.57 12.39
N LEU A 404 6.47 -13.06 11.19
CA LEU A 404 7.51 -12.49 10.32
C LEU A 404 7.20 -11.03 9.95
N ASN A 405 5.93 -10.67 9.73
CA ASN A 405 5.53 -9.29 9.43
C ASN A 405 5.78 -8.34 10.61
N SER A 406 5.77 -8.82 11.85
CA SER A 406 5.98 -7.97 13.03
C SER A 406 7.43 -7.63 13.33
N VAL A 407 8.39 -8.29 12.68
CA VAL A 407 9.84 -8.16 12.97
C VAL A 407 10.33 -6.71 12.82
N GLY A 408 9.77 -5.95 11.87
CA GLY A 408 10.12 -4.55 11.64
C GLY A 408 9.69 -3.59 12.75
N THR A 409 8.71 -3.98 13.58
CA THR A 409 8.11 -3.12 14.61
C THR A 409 7.82 -3.91 15.90
N PRO A 410 8.86 -4.36 16.65
CA PRO A 410 8.67 -5.20 17.83
C PRO A 410 7.76 -4.59 18.90
N ARG A 411 7.74 -3.25 19.00
CA ARG A 411 6.86 -2.50 19.92
C ARG A 411 5.37 -2.78 19.70
N SER A 412 4.97 -3.20 18.50
CA SER A 412 3.58 -3.42 18.11
C SER A 412 3.21 -4.90 18.04
N ILE A 413 4.07 -5.82 18.51
CA ILE A 413 3.79 -7.27 18.44
C ILE A 413 2.51 -7.68 19.18
N HIS A 414 2.16 -6.98 20.25
CA HIS A 414 0.90 -7.19 20.99
C HIS A 414 -0.35 -6.86 20.16
N LEU A 415 -0.20 -6.13 19.05
CA LEU A 415 -1.30 -5.79 18.14
C LEU A 415 -1.54 -6.85 17.07
N LEU A 416 -0.70 -7.90 16.98
CA LEU A 416 -0.82 -8.92 15.93
C LEU A 416 -2.21 -9.57 15.90
N PHE A 417 -2.79 -9.83 17.08
CA PHE A 417 -4.13 -10.40 17.17
C PHE A 417 -5.18 -9.52 16.49
N TYR A 418 -5.21 -8.22 16.81
CA TYR A 418 -6.12 -7.26 16.19
C TYR A 418 -5.81 -7.05 14.71
N TRP A 419 -4.53 -7.07 14.35
CA TRP A 419 -4.09 -6.94 12.98
C TRP A 419 -4.60 -8.09 12.12
N ILE A 420 -4.50 -9.36 12.53
CA ILE A 420 -5.02 -10.49 11.75
C ILE A 420 -6.51 -10.31 11.44
N LEU A 421 -7.32 -9.99 12.45
CA LEU A 421 -8.76 -9.80 12.28
C LEU A 421 -9.07 -8.63 11.33
N PHE A 422 -8.35 -7.52 11.49
CA PHE A 422 -8.50 -6.33 10.65
C PHE A 422 -8.03 -6.57 9.21
N GLU A 423 -6.91 -7.24 9.02
CA GLU A 423 -6.35 -7.58 7.71
C GLU A 423 -7.25 -8.51 6.92
N ASN A 424 -7.97 -9.42 7.60
CA ASN A 424 -8.99 -10.25 6.97
C ASN A 424 -10.13 -9.40 6.39
N VAL A 425 -10.58 -8.34 7.09
CA VAL A 425 -11.55 -7.40 6.52
C VAL A 425 -10.94 -6.60 5.38
N MET A 426 -9.73 -6.07 5.54
CA MET A 426 -9.05 -5.31 4.50
C MET A 426 -8.70 -6.15 3.27
N SER A 427 -8.50 -7.46 3.44
CA SER A 427 -8.25 -8.40 2.35
C SER A 427 -9.43 -8.53 1.38
N LEU A 428 -10.67 -8.32 1.85
CA LEU A 428 -11.86 -8.19 0.98
C LEU A 428 -11.68 -7.03 0.00
N HIS A 429 -11.32 -5.85 0.52
CA HIS A 429 -11.13 -4.65 -0.31
C HIS A 429 -9.97 -4.81 -1.28
N ARG A 430 -8.84 -5.36 -0.81
CA ARG A 430 -7.66 -5.58 -1.65
C ARG A 430 -7.93 -6.64 -2.72
N THR A 431 -8.60 -7.74 -2.40
CA THR A 431 -9.00 -8.77 -3.38
C THR A 431 -9.93 -8.19 -4.44
N LYS A 432 -10.96 -7.44 -4.04
CA LYS A 432 -11.87 -6.76 -4.98
C LYS A 432 -11.09 -5.82 -5.90
N ALA A 433 -10.18 -5.02 -5.34
CA ALA A 433 -9.34 -4.09 -6.09
C ALA A 433 -8.39 -4.81 -7.07
N THR A 434 -7.73 -5.88 -6.63
CA THR A 434 -6.87 -6.73 -7.47
C THR A 434 -7.66 -7.34 -8.63
N LEU A 435 -8.87 -7.85 -8.40
CA LEU A 435 -9.72 -8.38 -9.46
C LEU A 435 -10.15 -7.30 -10.46
N ILE A 436 -10.54 -6.11 -9.98
CA ILE A 436 -10.84 -4.95 -10.84
C ILE A 436 -9.64 -4.59 -11.72
N GLY A 437 -8.43 -4.56 -11.14
CA GLY A 437 -7.21 -4.28 -11.87
C GLY A 437 -6.86 -5.35 -12.91
N LEU A 438 -6.97 -6.64 -12.55
CA LEU A 438 -6.73 -7.76 -13.48
C LEU A 438 -7.75 -7.84 -14.61
N LEU A 439 -8.99 -7.42 -14.38
CA LEU A 439 -10.06 -7.43 -15.38
C LEU A 439 -10.20 -6.11 -16.14
N GLU A 440 -9.45 -5.07 -15.74
CA GLU A 440 -9.54 -3.71 -16.31
C GLU A 440 -10.97 -3.15 -16.29
N ALA A 441 -11.70 -3.40 -15.19
CA ALA A 441 -13.05 -2.85 -15.02
C ALA A 441 -13.01 -1.31 -14.85
N GLY A 442 -14.12 -0.61 -15.11
CA GLY A 442 -14.15 0.86 -15.29
C GLY A 442 -13.51 1.71 -14.16
N SER A 443 -13.48 1.23 -12.92
CA SER A 443 -12.83 1.92 -11.79
C SER A 443 -11.32 1.69 -11.68
N ALA A 444 -10.71 0.87 -12.55
CA ALA A 444 -9.30 0.49 -12.45
C ALA A 444 -8.31 1.67 -12.58
N ASN A 445 -8.75 2.74 -13.24
CA ASN A 445 -7.97 3.96 -13.45
C ASN A 445 -8.50 5.17 -12.65
N GLU A 446 -9.45 4.96 -11.74
CA GLU A 446 -10.03 6.04 -10.93
C GLU A 446 -9.04 6.47 -9.84
N TRP A 447 -8.68 7.76 -9.83
CA TRP A 447 -7.83 8.33 -8.79
C TRP A 447 -8.67 9.16 -7.82
N ILE A 448 -8.91 8.57 -6.64
CA ILE A 448 -9.53 9.28 -5.52
C ILE A 448 -8.43 9.74 -4.57
N VAL A 449 -8.46 11.05 -4.26
CA VAL A 449 -7.46 11.72 -3.43
C VAL A 449 -7.62 11.29 -1.98
N THR A 450 -6.48 11.07 -1.33
CA THR A 450 -6.42 10.69 0.09
C THR A 450 -6.24 11.95 0.91
N GLU A 451 -7.28 12.37 1.63
CA GLU A 451 -7.22 13.57 2.49
C GLU A 451 -6.11 13.46 3.54
N LYS A 452 -5.37 14.56 3.73
CA LYS A 452 -4.30 14.72 4.71
C LYS A 452 -4.77 15.64 5.84
N LEU A 453 -4.25 15.44 7.05
CA LEU A 453 -4.67 16.21 8.22
C LEU A 453 -3.67 17.28 8.65
N GLY A 454 -2.39 17.12 8.30
CA GLY A 454 -1.32 17.97 8.81
C GLY A 454 -0.93 17.62 10.25
N ASP A 455 0.30 17.96 10.64
CA ASP A 455 0.84 17.79 12.00
C ASP A 455 0.21 18.79 13.00
N SER A 456 -1.09 18.64 13.26
CA SER A 456 -1.80 19.41 14.28
C SER A 456 -1.59 18.87 15.71
N VAL A 457 -0.78 17.83 15.87
CA VAL A 457 -0.53 17.11 17.15
C VAL A 457 0.14 18.00 18.22
N ASN A 458 0.76 19.14 17.86
CA ASN A 458 1.37 20.05 18.84
C ASN A 458 0.55 21.31 19.20
N ASN A 459 -0.68 21.48 18.72
CA ASN A 459 -1.52 22.66 19.04
C ASN A 459 -2.84 22.33 19.77
N SER A 460 -2.96 21.15 20.38
CA SER A 460 -4.21 20.65 20.95
C SER A 460 -4.50 21.05 22.41
N LYS A 461 -3.93 22.14 22.94
CA LYS A 461 -4.26 22.61 24.30
C LYS A 461 -5.35 23.70 24.40
N THR A 462 -5.93 24.17 23.29
CA THR A 462 -6.88 25.32 23.37
C THR A 462 -8.20 25.18 22.59
N LYS A 463 -8.65 23.96 22.24
CA LYS A 463 -9.89 23.76 21.45
C LYS A 463 -10.93 22.78 22.03
N ASN A 464 -10.89 22.49 23.34
CA ASN A 464 -11.67 21.38 23.92
C ASN A 464 -12.97 21.73 24.67
N LYS A 465 -13.68 22.84 24.37
CA LYS A 465 -15.02 23.05 24.98
C LYS A 465 -16.19 23.34 24.04
N THR A 466 -15.95 23.69 22.78
CA THR A 466 -17.03 24.11 21.86
C THR A 466 -17.44 23.07 20.80
N ASN A 467 -16.67 21.99 20.64
CA ASN A 467 -16.89 21.00 19.57
C ASN A 467 -17.76 19.78 19.95
N PHE A 468 -17.99 19.52 21.25
CA PHE A 468 -18.72 18.32 21.68
C PHE A 468 -20.22 18.38 21.32
N ILE A 469 -20.84 19.56 21.43
CA ILE A 469 -22.29 19.74 21.18
C ILE A 469 -22.61 19.81 19.68
N LYS A 470 -21.69 20.32 18.84
CA LYS A 470 -21.83 20.30 17.37
C LYS A 470 -21.57 18.92 16.75
N ALA A 471 -20.71 18.09 17.37
CA ALA A 471 -20.43 16.73 16.92
C ALA A 471 -21.66 15.81 17.05
N ILE A 472 -22.40 15.91 18.17
CA ILE A 472 -23.58 15.08 18.48
C ILE A 472 -24.75 15.36 17.52
N ARG A 473 -24.96 16.61 17.11
CA ARG A 473 -26.07 16.98 16.21
C ARG A 473 -25.82 16.58 14.74
N LYS A 474 -24.55 16.39 14.33
CA LYS A 474 -24.16 15.97 12.97
C LYS A 474 -24.05 14.44 12.81
N THR A 475 -24.07 13.67 13.90
CA THR A 475 -23.92 12.20 13.88
C THR A 475 -25.18 11.48 13.38
N ARG A 476 -26.37 12.04 13.63
CA ARG A 476 -27.66 11.39 13.32
C ARG A 476 -27.99 11.33 11.81
N SER A 477 -27.47 12.25 11.00
CA SER A 477 -27.77 12.33 9.55
C SER A 477 -26.78 11.56 8.66
N LYS A 478 -25.74 10.92 9.22
CA LYS A 478 -24.68 10.22 8.48
C LYS A 478 -24.59 8.71 8.71
N PHE A 479 -25.55 8.11 9.41
CA PHE A 479 -25.50 6.68 9.73
C PHE A 479 -25.57 5.81 8.46
N GLY A 480 -26.45 6.14 7.51
CA GLY A 480 -26.59 5.41 6.24
C GLY A 480 -25.37 5.50 5.31
N GLU A 481 -24.72 6.67 5.24
CA GLU A 481 -23.50 6.87 4.42
C GLU A 481 -22.26 6.14 4.98
N ARG A 482 -22.33 5.66 6.23
CA ARG A 482 -21.24 4.94 6.91
C ARG A 482 -21.37 3.42 6.81
N LEU A 483 -22.51 2.91 6.34
CA LEU A 483 -22.76 1.48 6.25
C LEU A 483 -22.02 0.88 5.06
N ASN A 484 -21.16 -0.10 5.35
CA ASN A 484 -20.49 -0.88 4.34
C ASN A 484 -21.20 -2.24 4.21
N LEU A 485 -22.14 -2.32 3.26
CA LEU A 485 -23.05 -3.46 3.10
C LEU A 485 -22.33 -4.78 2.79
N LEU A 486 -21.20 -4.73 2.08
CA LEU A 486 -20.42 -5.94 1.77
C LEU A 486 -19.86 -6.57 3.04
N GLU A 487 -19.33 -5.75 3.94
CA GLU A 487 -18.77 -6.19 5.22
C GLU A 487 -19.86 -6.69 6.16
N LEU A 488 -21.03 -6.05 6.16
CA LEU A 488 -22.20 -6.53 6.91
C LEU A 488 -22.71 -7.88 6.36
N GLY A 489 -22.72 -8.05 5.03
CA GLY A 489 -23.06 -9.33 4.40
C GLY A 489 -22.08 -10.45 4.78
N PHE A 490 -20.78 -10.16 4.76
CA PHE A 490 -19.77 -11.10 5.23
C PHE A 490 -19.85 -11.37 6.73
N ALA A 491 -20.18 -10.37 7.55
CA ALA A 491 -20.42 -10.59 8.97
C ALA A 491 -21.55 -11.59 9.21
N ALA A 492 -22.68 -11.44 8.50
CA ALA A 492 -23.81 -12.35 8.58
C ALA A 492 -23.43 -13.77 8.13
N PHE A 493 -22.71 -13.90 7.00
CA PHE A 493 -22.21 -15.18 6.52
C PHE A 493 -21.31 -15.88 7.54
N LEU A 494 -20.31 -15.18 8.09
CA LEU A 494 -19.39 -15.73 9.09
C LEU A 494 -20.11 -16.07 10.39
N PHE A 495 -21.11 -15.28 10.79
CA PHE A 495 -21.92 -15.54 11.97
C PHE A 495 -22.69 -16.86 11.83
N LEU A 496 -23.34 -17.07 10.68
CA LEU A 496 -24.06 -18.32 10.39
C LEU A 496 -23.12 -19.53 10.41
N CYS A 497 -21.94 -19.41 9.80
CA CYS A 497 -20.91 -20.47 9.86
C CYS A 497 -20.44 -20.71 11.31
N GLY A 498 -20.27 -19.65 12.10
CA GLY A 498 -19.86 -19.74 13.51
C GLY A 498 -20.90 -20.42 14.39
N CYS A 499 -22.19 -20.09 14.20
CA CYS A 499 -23.29 -20.77 14.89
C CYS A 499 -23.34 -22.26 14.52
N TYR A 500 -23.14 -22.59 13.24
CA TYR A 500 -23.08 -23.98 12.81
C TYR A 500 -21.90 -24.73 13.44
N ASP A 501 -20.69 -24.17 13.42
CA ASP A 501 -19.52 -24.79 14.06
C ASP A 501 -19.68 -24.92 15.59
N PHE A 502 -20.33 -23.96 16.24
CA PHE A 502 -20.61 -24.05 17.67
C PHE A 502 -21.55 -25.21 18.02
N MET A 503 -22.53 -25.48 17.16
CA MET A 503 -23.52 -26.55 17.39
C MET A 503 -23.03 -27.94 16.95
N TYR A 504 -22.28 -28.01 15.85
CA TYR A 504 -21.96 -29.28 15.16
C TYR A 504 -20.46 -29.49 14.89
N GLY A 505 -19.64 -28.46 15.09
CA GLY A 505 -18.22 -28.48 14.79
C GLY A 505 -17.40 -29.29 15.80
N LYS A 506 -16.23 -29.76 15.35
CA LYS A 506 -15.30 -30.56 16.17
C LYS A 506 -14.02 -29.82 16.56
N ASN A 507 -13.69 -28.74 15.85
CA ASN A 507 -12.39 -28.06 15.93
C ASN A 507 -12.43 -26.67 16.58
N ASN A 508 -13.59 -26.28 17.14
CA ASN A 508 -13.80 -25.00 17.82
C ASN A 508 -13.41 -23.75 16.99
N TYR A 509 -13.57 -23.80 15.66
CA TYR A 509 -13.32 -22.65 14.78
C TYR A 509 -14.30 -21.51 15.02
N PHE A 510 -15.45 -21.77 15.67
CA PHE A 510 -16.45 -20.77 16.03
C PHE A 510 -15.85 -19.59 16.81
N VAL A 511 -14.81 -19.80 17.62
CA VAL A 511 -14.14 -18.71 18.36
C VAL A 511 -13.54 -17.70 17.38
N TYR A 512 -12.78 -18.17 16.40
CA TYR A 512 -12.22 -17.33 15.35
C TYR A 512 -13.32 -16.69 14.51
N LEU A 513 -14.36 -17.45 14.12
CA LEU A 513 -15.45 -16.94 13.30
C LEU A 513 -16.24 -15.83 14.00
N PHE A 514 -16.57 -15.98 15.28
CA PHE A 514 -17.27 -14.94 16.02
C PHE A 514 -16.42 -13.68 16.21
N LEU A 515 -15.12 -13.82 16.48
CA LEU A 515 -14.19 -12.68 16.52
C LEU A 515 -14.11 -11.97 15.17
N GLN A 516 -14.07 -12.73 14.08
CA GLN A 516 -14.05 -12.19 12.73
C GLN A 516 -15.38 -11.50 12.39
N THR A 517 -16.53 -12.09 12.75
CA THR A 517 -17.87 -11.48 12.63
C THR A 517 -17.93 -10.14 13.34
N ILE A 518 -17.49 -10.07 14.60
CA ILE A 518 -17.46 -8.81 15.37
C ILE A 518 -16.63 -7.77 14.62
N THR A 519 -15.46 -8.15 14.11
CA THR A 519 -14.59 -7.22 13.38
C THR A 519 -15.23 -6.71 12.08
N PHE A 520 -15.86 -7.60 11.30
CA PHE A 520 -16.60 -7.21 10.11
C PHE A 520 -17.81 -6.31 10.43
N LEU A 521 -18.51 -6.51 11.55
CA LEU A 521 -19.58 -5.62 12.00
C LEU A 521 -19.04 -4.24 12.38
N VAL A 522 -17.94 -4.17 13.14
CA VAL A 522 -17.31 -2.91 13.56
C VAL A 522 -16.90 -2.06 12.35
N VAL A 523 -16.30 -2.70 11.34
CA VAL A 523 -15.96 -2.05 10.06
C VAL A 523 -17.22 -1.74 9.24
N GLY A 524 -18.18 -2.67 9.21
CA GLY A 524 -19.44 -2.56 8.48
C GLY A 524 -20.31 -1.39 8.92
N PHE A 525 -20.36 -1.10 10.22
CA PHE A 525 -21.03 0.08 10.77
C PHE A 525 -20.17 1.36 10.70
N GLY A 526 -18.92 1.26 10.26
CA GLY A 526 -18.02 2.40 10.08
C GLY A 526 -17.54 3.02 11.39
N TYR A 527 -17.32 2.22 12.44
CA TYR A 527 -16.84 2.73 13.75
C TYR A 527 -15.34 3.02 13.79
N ILE A 528 -14.54 2.47 12.87
CA ILE A 528 -13.07 2.65 12.84
C ILE A 528 -12.67 4.02 12.26
N GLY A 529 -11.75 4.71 12.95
CA GLY A 529 -11.18 5.99 12.49
C GLY A 529 -12.20 7.14 12.48
N THR A 530 -13.18 7.09 13.38
CA THR A 530 -14.25 8.11 13.52
C THR A 530 -13.91 9.22 14.50
N ILE A 531 -12.96 8.97 15.41
CA ILE A 531 -12.39 9.93 16.34
C ILE A 531 -10.89 9.89 16.07
N VAL A 532 -10.37 11.00 15.56
CA VAL A 532 -8.95 11.25 15.34
C VAL A 532 -8.53 12.30 16.35
#